data_AF-A0A433RL98-F1
#
_entry.id   AF-A0A433RL98-F1
#
_cell.length_a   1.000
_cell.length_b   1.000
_cell.length_c   1.000
_cell.angle_alpha   90.00
_cell.angle_beta   90.00
_cell.angle_gamma   90.00
#
_symmetry.space_group_name_H-M   'P 1'
#
loop_
_entity.id
_entity.type
_entity.pdbx_description
1 polymer ?
#
loop_
_entity_poly.entity_id
_entity_poly.type
_entity_poly.pdbx_seq_one_letter_code
_entity_poly.pdbx_strand_id
1 'polypeptide(L)'
;MRRIVVVRRKRPGRSPRRILATGKAFLYLSFGSMIVFLLLGLGGIAQNSLASSPVQSMKGLAASLSSNLFSSLLGMELPHMAKQEEGSSFSAQRTASFLVRFLTDLNPDDPKSLLELGMPGIDQDKMVLLRPGSGGHADDDLIDHDPEIAVEDAPGVESDPKEGGDPDAPAASEENPPATPSPNPAESGAPDEGTKTPVTDNAAERKVVFVYHSHNRESYYPELKDGAKLAESGTTNVTKVGERLASQLEKLGVGAAHSEADYMTAVKDYNYNFSYKYSLATVKEAMAVNKGLQMFFDIHRDDQKRGKTTTTIKGKDYAQVFFVIGLRNPNWKKNEAFANKINEALEKDYPTLSRGILGKNSKTGVGVNGEYNQSVSPDSVLIEIGGVDNTLEECYRTADALAKVISEIYWEKQDAVQVSGHADKAAN
;
A
#
# COMPACT_ATOMS: atom_id res chain seq x y z
N MET A 1 106.80 -31.22 13.36
CA MET A 1 106.25 -29.85 13.21
C MET A 1 106.19 -29.48 11.73
N ARG A 2 105.00 -29.19 11.19
CA ARG A 2 104.78 -28.25 10.06
C ARG A 2 103.29 -27.88 10.05
N ARG A 3 103.01 -26.62 10.42
CA ARG A 3 101.70 -25.98 10.32
C ARG A 3 101.41 -25.71 8.84
N ILE A 4 100.20 -26.03 8.39
CA ILE A 4 99.62 -25.41 7.19
C ILE A 4 98.35 -24.67 7.63
N VAL A 5 98.35 -23.39 7.30
CA VAL A 5 97.38 -22.36 7.59
C VAL A 5 96.25 -22.45 6.56
N VAL A 6 95.00 -22.62 7.00
CA VAL A 6 93.83 -22.50 6.14
C VAL A 6 93.35 -21.04 6.17
N VAL A 7 93.55 -20.33 5.06
CA VAL A 7 93.12 -18.94 4.86
C VAL A 7 91.61 -18.92 4.56
N ARG A 8 90.84 -18.22 5.40
CA ARG A 8 89.39 -18.03 5.25
C ARG A 8 89.11 -16.89 4.25
N ARG A 9 88.61 -17.22 3.06
CA ARG A 9 88.25 -16.21 2.02
C ARG A 9 86.89 -15.58 2.35
N LYS A 10 86.86 -14.27 2.63
CA LYS A 10 85.65 -13.45 2.83
C LYS A 10 84.76 -13.49 1.57
N ARG A 11 83.45 -13.75 1.74
CA ARG A 11 82.42 -13.59 0.69
C ARG A 11 82.17 -12.10 0.41
N PRO A 12 81.94 -11.67 -0.85
CA PRO A 12 81.72 -10.27 -1.18
C PRO A 12 80.35 -9.78 -0.67
N GLY A 13 80.34 -8.59 -0.06
CA GLY A 13 79.13 -7.93 0.43
C GLY A 13 78.17 -7.55 -0.71
N ARG A 14 76.87 -7.53 -0.40
CA ARG A 14 75.81 -7.14 -1.35
C ARG A 14 76.10 -5.74 -1.92
N SER A 15 76.14 -5.64 -3.25
CA SER A 15 76.44 -4.40 -3.97
C SER A 15 75.45 -3.28 -3.63
N PRO A 16 75.92 -2.05 -3.32
CA PRO A 16 75.07 -0.90 -2.99
C PRO A 16 74.11 -0.51 -4.13
N ARG A 17 74.39 -0.95 -5.37
CA ARG A 17 73.53 -0.71 -6.54
C ARG A 17 72.19 -1.46 -6.48
N ARG A 18 72.13 -2.63 -5.84
CA ARG A 18 70.86 -3.35 -5.64
C ARG A 18 69.98 -2.70 -4.58
N ILE A 19 70.58 -2.13 -3.53
CA ILE A 19 69.86 -1.43 -2.46
C ILE A 19 69.23 -0.12 -3.00
N LEU A 20 69.96 0.62 -3.85
CA LEU A 20 69.40 1.80 -4.53
C LEU A 20 68.28 1.45 -5.52
N ALA A 21 68.36 0.33 -6.22
CA ALA A 21 67.34 -0.10 -7.18
C ALA A 21 66.03 -0.48 -6.49
N THR A 22 66.08 -1.21 -5.36
CA THR A 22 64.88 -1.50 -4.55
C THR A 22 64.30 -0.25 -3.89
N GLY A 23 65.14 0.73 -3.51
CA GLY A 23 64.65 2.02 -2.97
C GLY A 23 63.87 2.83 -4.00
N LYS A 24 64.32 2.89 -5.26
CA LYS A 24 63.58 3.55 -6.34
C LYS A 24 62.26 2.86 -6.65
N ALA A 25 62.27 1.52 -6.73
CA ALA A 25 61.03 0.75 -6.96
C ALA A 25 60.01 0.95 -5.82
N PHE A 26 60.48 0.98 -4.56
CA PHE A 26 59.63 1.27 -3.41
C PHE A 26 59.04 2.68 -3.47
N LEU A 27 59.83 3.69 -3.82
CA LEU A 27 59.33 5.07 -3.98
C LEU A 27 58.28 5.19 -5.10
N TYR A 28 58.48 4.54 -6.24
CA TYR A 28 57.49 4.54 -7.31
C TYR A 28 56.20 3.80 -6.91
N LEU A 29 56.31 2.69 -6.18
CA LEU A 29 55.15 1.94 -5.71
C LEU A 29 54.37 2.71 -4.63
N SER A 30 55.07 3.35 -3.68
CA SER A 30 54.46 4.20 -2.66
C SER A 30 53.78 5.42 -3.29
N PHE A 31 54.44 6.08 -4.25
CA PHE A 31 53.85 7.21 -4.96
C PHE A 31 52.63 6.80 -5.80
N GLY A 32 52.69 5.64 -6.46
CA GLY A 32 51.55 5.06 -7.15
C GLY A 32 50.38 4.76 -6.21
N SER A 33 50.64 4.15 -5.05
CA SER A 33 49.60 3.87 -4.06
C SER A 33 48.98 5.15 -3.50
N MET A 34 49.78 6.20 -3.25
CA MET A 34 49.29 7.49 -2.79
C MET A 34 48.37 8.14 -3.81
N ILE A 35 48.70 8.07 -5.10
CA ILE A 35 47.84 8.58 -6.18
C ILE A 35 46.52 7.82 -6.22
N VAL A 36 46.52 6.49 -6.08
CA VAL A 36 45.28 5.69 -6.05
C VAL A 36 44.41 6.10 -4.86
N PHE A 37 44.97 6.28 -3.66
CA PHE A 37 44.20 6.73 -2.49
C PHE A 37 43.67 8.17 -2.65
N LEU A 38 44.44 9.06 -3.27
CA LEU A 38 43.97 10.41 -3.57
C LEU A 38 42.85 10.41 -4.61
N LEU A 39 42.94 9.56 -5.64
CA LEU A 39 41.89 9.40 -6.66
C LEU A 39 40.62 8.76 -6.06
N LEU A 40 40.76 7.78 -5.17
CA LEU A 40 39.62 7.20 -4.44
C LEU A 40 38.99 8.19 -3.47
N GLY A 41 39.79 8.99 -2.77
CA GLY A 41 39.31 10.05 -1.87
C GLY A 41 38.59 11.16 -2.63
N LEU A 42 39.16 11.64 -3.73
CA LEU A 42 38.53 12.63 -4.61
C LEU A 42 37.29 12.06 -5.30
N GLY A 43 37.31 10.79 -5.72
CA GLY A 43 36.16 10.07 -6.26
C GLY A 43 35.02 9.95 -5.24
N GLY A 44 35.34 9.64 -3.98
CA GLY A 44 34.38 9.61 -2.89
C GLY A 44 33.78 10.98 -2.56
N ILE A 45 34.58 12.05 -2.60
CA ILE A 45 34.09 13.43 -2.39
C ILE A 45 33.24 13.89 -3.57
N ALA A 46 33.66 13.59 -4.81
CA ALA A 46 32.90 13.90 -6.01
C ALA A 46 31.56 13.14 -6.02
N GLN A 47 31.56 11.86 -5.66
CA GLN A 47 30.36 11.06 -5.47
C GLN A 47 29.48 11.63 -4.35
N ASN A 48 30.03 12.12 -3.24
CA ASN A 48 29.27 12.77 -2.17
C ASN A 48 28.69 14.14 -2.57
N SER A 49 29.35 14.89 -3.46
CA SER A 49 28.84 16.18 -3.97
C SER A 49 27.84 16.03 -5.12
N LEU A 50 27.90 14.92 -5.87
CA LEU A 50 26.98 14.61 -6.99
C LEU A 50 25.82 13.71 -6.54
N ALA A 51 25.98 12.92 -5.47
CA ALA A 51 24.91 12.13 -4.88
C ALA A 51 24.05 13.01 -3.97
N SER A 52 23.15 13.76 -4.57
CA SER A 52 21.89 14.15 -3.92
C SER A 52 20.99 12.90 -3.81
N SER A 53 21.43 11.88 -3.08
CA SER A 53 20.63 10.72 -2.67
C SER A 53 21.35 9.98 -1.53
N PRO A 54 20.71 9.82 -0.36
CA PRO A 54 21.37 9.37 0.84
C PRO A 54 21.62 7.86 0.83
N VAL A 55 22.72 7.46 1.47
CA VAL A 55 23.03 6.08 1.88
C VAL A 55 22.07 5.65 3.01
N GLN A 56 20.77 5.69 2.73
CA GLN A 56 19.67 5.33 3.64
C GLN A 56 19.17 3.90 3.36
N SER A 57 19.64 3.31 2.25
CA SER A 57 19.29 1.96 1.81
C SER A 57 19.57 0.90 2.88
N MET A 58 20.75 0.89 3.51
CA MET A 58 21.08 -0.15 4.49
C MET A 58 20.40 0.02 5.85
N LYS A 59 20.11 1.26 6.28
CA LYS A 59 19.40 1.51 7.56
C LYS A 59 17.89 1.27 7.42
N GLY A 60 17.33 1.55 6.24
CA GLY A 60 15.94 1.21 5.91
C GLY A 60 15.73 -0.29 5.73
N LEU A 61 16.71 -0.99 5.15
CA LEU A 61 16.69 -2.44 4.92
C LEU A 61 16.67 -3.25 6.22
N ALA A 62 17.40 -2.82 7.26
CA ALA A 62 17.33 -3.44 8.58
C ALA A 62 16.01 -3.14 9.32
N ALA A 63 15.35 -2.03 9.01
CA ALA A 63 14.08 -1.63 9.61
C ALA A 63 12.85 -2.23 8.90
N SER A 64 12.99 -2.69 7.66
CA SER A 64 11.90 -3.24 6.85
C SER A 64 11.77 -4.76 6.91
N LEU A 65 12.77 -5.48 7.43
CA LEU A 65 12.71 -6.93 7.59
C LEU A 65 12.01 -7.26 8.90
N SER A 66 10.98 -8.10 8.86
CA SER A 66 10.33 -8.58 10.09
C SER A 66 11.33 -9.33 10.96
N SER A 67 11.21 -9.23 12.28
CA SER A 67 12.08 -9.93 13.24
C SER A 67 12.12 -11.44 12.99
N ASN A 68 11.02 -12.01 12.50
CA ASN A 68 10.90 -13.43 12.17
C ASN A 68 11.65 -13.80 10.88
N LEU A 69 11.65 -12.92 9.87
CA LEU A 69 12.43 -13.10 8.65
C LEU A 69 13.93 -12.97 8.92
N PHE A 70 14.31 -12.00 9.75
CA PHE A 70 15.70 -11.84 10.19
C PHE A 70 16.18 -13.04 11.02
N SER A 71 15.34 -13.55 11.91
CA SER A 71 15.65 -14.75 12.70
C SER A 71 15.75 -16.01 11.84
N SER A 72 14.91 -16.13 10.80
CA SER A 72 14.98 -17.22 9.83
C SER A 72 16.27 -17.15 8.99
N LEU A 73 16.67 -15.95 8.55
CA LEU A 73 17.94 -15.72 7.85
C LEU A 73 19.16 -16.03 8.71
N LEU A 74 19.15 -15.61 9.98
CA LEU A 74 20.19 -15.98 10.93
C LEU A 74 20.22 -17.48 11.20
N GLY A 75 19.05 -18.13 11.26
CA GLY A 75 18.92 -19.58 11.43
C GLY A 75 19.45 -20.39 10.24
N MET A 76 19.50 -19.81 9.03
CA MET A 76 20.09 -20.43 7.85
C MET A 76 21.63 -20.38 7.86
N GLU A 77 22.23 -19.37 8.48
CA GLU A 77 23.69 -19.19 8.57
C GLU A 77 24.29 -19.78 9.87
N LEU A 78 23.51 -19.88 10.95
CA LEU A 78 23.98 -20.37 12.25
C LEU A 78 23.44 -21.78 12.56
N PRO A 79 24.27 -22.83 12.43
CA PRO A 79 23.84 -24.22 12.56
C PRO A 79 23.34 -24.65 13.95
N HIS A 80 23.40 -23.78 14.96
CA HIS A 80 22.98 -24.06 16.34
C HIS A 80 21.90 -23.12 16.89
N MET A 81 21.30 -22.26 16.04
CA MET A 81 20.21 -21.38 16.46
C MET A 81 18.82 -22.04 16.34
N ALA A 82 18.72 -23.20 15.69
CA ALA A 82 17.48 -23.94 15.51
C ALA A 82 17.11 -24.73 16.78
N LYS A 83 16.68 -24.03 17.83
CA LYS A 83 15.79 -24.60 18.86
C LYS A 83 15.15 -23.52 19.73
N GLN A 84 14.03 -22.95 19.28
CA GLN A 84 12.80 -22.94 20.06
C GLN A 84 11.62 -22.32 19.28
N GLU A 85 10.52 -23.07 19.36
CA GLU A 85 9.11 -22.67 19.32
C GLU A 85 8.31 -22.70 18.01
N GLU A 86 7.13 -23.27 18.21
CA GLU A 86 6.14 -23.80 17.30
C GLU A 86 5.40 -22.65 16.58
N GLY A 87 5.06 -22.86 15.30
CA GLY A 87 4.07 -22.03 14.59
C GLY A 87 4.56 -21.23 13.37
N SER A 88 5.78 -21.42 12.87
CA SER A 88 6.20 -20.77 11.62
C SER A 88 5.65 -21.50 10.39
N SER A 89 4.63 -20.91 9.74
CA SER A 89 4.08 -21.35 8.44
C SER A 89 4.92 -20.94 7.22
N PHE A 90 6.12 -20.39 7.42
CA PHE A 90 6.97 -19.87 6.34
C PHE A 90 8.01 -20.91 5.87
N SER A 91 7.86 -21.35 4.62
CA SER A 91 8.82 -22.24 3.94
C SER A 91 10.11 -21.49 3.58
N ALA A 92 11.27 -22.11 3.84
CA ALA A 92 12.59 -21.59 3.46
C ALA A 92 12.70 -21.30 1.95
N GLN A 93 12.00 -22.09 1.12
CA GLN A 93 11.94 -21.89 -0.32
C GLN A 93 11.28 -20.56 -0.69
N ARG A 94 10.14 -20.24 -0.04
CA ARG A 94 9.41 -18.98 -0.28
C ARG A 94 10.21 -17.76 0.16
N THR A 95 11.01 -17.91 1.21
CA THR A 95 11.88 -16.85 1.74
C THR A 95 13.05 -16.57 0.79
N ALA A 96 13.66 -17.61 0.22
CA ALA A 96 14.72 -17.49 -0.77
C ALA A 96 14.20 -16.87 -2.08
N SER A 97 13.05 -17.33 -2.58
CA SER A 97 12.41 -16.74 -3.77
C SER A 97 12.07 -15.27 -3.56
N PHE A 98 11.55 -14.89 -2.38
CA PHE A 98 11.32 -13.49 -2.02
C PHE A 98 12.61 -12.66 -2.02
N LEU A 99 13.72 -13.16 -1.46
CA LEU A 99 14.98 -12.41 -1.41
C LEU A 99 15.59 -12.20 -2.79
N VAL A 100 15.58 -13.24 -3.64
CA VAL A 100 16.04 -13.12 -5.03
C VAL A 100 15.18 -12.09 -5.75
N ARG A 101 13.85 -12.19 -5.61
CA ARG A 101 12.90 -11.29 -6.23
C ARG A 101 13.01 -9.85 -5.74
N PHE A 102 13.22 -9.65 -4.44
CA PHE A 102 13.39 -8.31 -3.86
C PHE A 102 14.73 -7.65 -4.25
N LEU A 103 15.81 -8.44 -4.37
CA LEU A 103 17.13 -7.92 -4.72
C LEU A 103 17.33 -7.70 -6.21
N THR A 104 16.68 -8.51 -7.03
CA THR A 104 16.94 -8.53 -8.47
C THR A 104 15.73 -8.10 -9.30
N ASP A 105 14.57 -7.92 -8.67
CA ASP A 105 13.26 -7.82 -9.33
C ASP A 105 12.94 -9.02 -10.24
N LEU A 106 13.65 -10.15 -10.09
CA LEU A 106 13.48 -11.36 -10.91
C LEU A 106 12.76 -12.46 -10.12
N ASN A 107 11.75 -13.07 -10.73
CA ASN A 107 11.14 -14.27 -10.18
C ASN A 107 11.92 -15.52 -10.63
N PRO A 108 12.63 -16.24 -9.74
CA PRO A 108 13.40 -17.42 -10.11
C PRO A 108 12.51 -18.64 -10.43
N ASP A 109 11.25 -18.63 -10.01
CA ASP A 109 10.29 -19.71 -10.23
C ASP A 109 9.51 -19.54 -11.56
N ASP A 110 9.73 -18.44 -12.27
CA ASP A 110 9.14 -18.17 -13.59
C ASP A 110 10.24 -18.10 -14.68
N PRO A 111 10.31 -19.07 -15.61
CA PRO A 111 11.28 -19.04 -16.70
C PRO A 111 11.06 -17.87 -17.67
N LYS A 112 9.87 -17.25 -17.70
CA LYS A 112 9.58 -16.08 -18.52
C LYS A 112 10.30 -14.83 -17.97
N SER A 113 10.25 -14.62 -16.65
CA SER A 113 11.02 -13.58 -15.94
C SER A 113 12.53 -13.63 -16.21
N LEU A 114 13.09 -14.82 -16.47
CA LEU A 114 14.52 -14.99 -16.84
C LEU A 114 14.79 -14.67 -18.32
N LEU A 115 13.82 -14.88 -19.21
CA LEU A 115 13.91 -14.56 -20.64
C LEU A 115 13.77 -13.05 -20.90
N GLU A 116 13.04 -12.35 -20.04
CA GLU A 116 12.83 -10.90 -20.08
C GLU A 116 14.13 -10.09 -19.83
N LEU A 117 15.14 -10.71 -19.21
CA LEU A 117 16.48 -10.13 -19.03
C LEU A 117 17.28 -9.97 -20.33
N GLY A 118 16.89 -10.69 -21.40
CA GLY A 118 17.67 -10.82 -22.63
C GLY A 118 17.14 -10.07 -23.85
N MET A 119 15.92 -9.51 -23.79
CA MET A 119 15.27 -8.93 -24.97
C MET A 119 15.02 -7.43 -24.81
N PRO A 120 15.66 -6.56 -25.63
CA PRO A 120 15.36 -5.14 -25.64
C PRO A 120 13.93 -4.91 -26.16
N GLY A 121 13.06 -4.35 -25.31
CA GLY A 121 11.68 -4.01 -25.66
C GLY A 121 10.57 -4.78 -24.92
N ILE A 122 10.90 -5.61 -23.93
CA ILE A 122 9.90 -6.10 -22.96
C ILE A 122 9.90 -5.13 -21.78
N ASP A 123 8.79 -4.40 -21.62
CA ASP A 123 8.63 -3.38 -20.59
C ASP A 123 8.50 -4.02 -19.20
N GLN A 124 9.24 -3.48 -18.23
CA GLN A 124 9.18 -3.92 -16.83
C GLN A 124 8.02 -3.18 -16.16
N ASP A 125 6.80 -3.62 -16.44
CA ASP A 125 5.56 -3.01 -15.96
C ASP A 125 5.28 -3.39 -14.49
N LYS A 126 6.16 -2.92 -13.61
CA LYS A 126 6.38 -3.46 -12.25
C LYS A 126 5.24 -3.20 -11.27
N MET A 127 4.28 -4.12 -11.25
CA MET A 127 3.58 -4.48 -10.03
C MET A 127 4.57 -5.10 -9.04
N VAL A 128 4.62 -4.58 -7.82
CA VAL A 128 5.53 -5.10 -6.78
C VAL A 128 4.73 -5.49 -5.56
N LEU A 129 4.78 -6.77 -5.17
CA LEU A 129 4.27 -7.18 -3.86
C LEU A 129 5.20 -6.61 -2.78
N LEU A 130 4.76 -5.55 -2.12
CA LEU A 130 5.51 -4.84 -1.08
C LEU A 130 5.59 -5.66 0.19
N ARG A 131 4.48 -6.32 0.55
CA ARG A 131 4.34 -7.21 1.71
C ARG A 131 3.45 -8.39 1.35
N PRO A 132 3.85 -9.64 1.66
CA PRO A 132 2.95 -10.79 1.50
C PRO A 132 1.91 -10.83 2.64
N GLY A 133 0.73 -11.36 2.33
CA GLY A 133 -0.20 -11.91 3.31
C GLY A 133 -0.12 -13.44 3.34
N SER A 134 -0.79 -14.09 4.29
CA SER A 134 -0.91 -15.56 4.28
C SER A 134 -2.06 -16.06 3.40
N GLY A 135 -2.92 -15.15 2.93
CA GLY A 135 -3.89 -15.38 1.88
C GLY A 135 -3.29 -15.16 0.49
N GLY A 136 -3.96 -15.69 -0.54
CA GLY A 136 -3.54 -15.55 -1.94
C GLY A 136 -2.35 -16.40 -2.38
N HIS A 137 -2.08 -16.35 -3.68
CA HIS A 137 -0.88 -16.91 -4.30
C HIS A 137 -0.05 -15.74 -4.84
N ALA A 138 1.09 -15.49 -4.20
CA ALA A 138 1.91 -14.30 -4.44
C ALA A 138 2.32 -14.06 -5.90
N ASP A 139 2.34 -15.09 -6.76
CA ASP A 139 2.69 -14.99 -8.18
C ASP A 139 1.49 -14.68 -9.08
N ASP A 140 0.28 -15.10 -8.71
CA ASP A 140 -0.95 -14.84 -9.46
C ASP A 140 -1.46 -13.41 -9.24
N ASP A 141 -1.15 -12.82 -8.09
CA ASP A 141 -1.64 -11.50 -7.65
C ASP A 141 -0.91 -10.31 -8.32
N LEU A 142 0.01 -10.59 -9.25
CA LEU A 142 0.83 -9.58 -9.95
C LEU A 142 0.50 -9.47 -11.43
N ILE A 143 -0.48 -10.24 -11.87
CA ILE A 143 -1.02 -10.14 -13.21
C ILE A 143 -2.10 -9.07 -13.13
N ASP A 144 -1.85 -7.88 -13.68
CA ASP A 144 -2.92 -6.88 -13.85
C ASP A 144 -3.91 -7.48 -14.85
N HIS A 145 -5.12 -7.68 -14.39
CA HIS A 145 -6.24 -7.88 -15.26
C HIS A 145 -6.90 -6.50 -15.31
N ASP A 146 -6.84 -5.86 -16.49
CA ASP A 146 -7.60 -4.63 -16.69
C ASP A 146 -9.08 -5.00 -16.57
N PRO A 147 -9.92 -4.14 -15.95
CA PRO A 147 -11.36 -4.35 -16.00
C PRO A 147 -11.75 -4.52 -17.47
N GLU A 148 -12.56 -5.54 -17.78
CA GLU A 148 -13.07 -5.77 -19.15
C GLU A 148 -13.88 -4.55 -19.62
N ILE A 149 -13.21 -3.56 -20.19
CA ILE A 149 -13.84 -2.41 -20.82
C ILE A 149 -14.22 -2.84 -22.23
N ALA A 150 -15.51 -3.06 -22.47
CA ALA A 150 -16.06 -3.12 -23.81
C ALA A 150 -15.95 -1.73 -24.45
N VAL A 151 -14.82 -1.46 -25.11
CA VAL A 151 -14.73 -0.35 -26.07
C VAL A 151 -15.47 -0.82 -27.33
N GLU A 152 -16.78 -0.58 -27.40
CA GLU A 152 -17.48 -0.69 -28.67
C GLU A 152 -17.07 0.49 -29.56
N ASP A 153 -16.16 0.22 -30.49
CA ASP A 153 -15.98 0.98 -31.72
C ASP A 153 -17.32 1.00 -32.49
N ALA A 154 -18.00 2.15 -32.54
CA ALA A 154 -19.12 2.37 -33.44
C ALA A 154 -18.68 3.31 -34.59
N PRO A 155 -18.63 2.84 -35.85
CA PRO A 155 -18.42 3.70 -37.00
C PRO A 155 -19.69 4.51 -37.28
N GLY A 156 -19.51 5.77 -37.70
CA GLY A 156 -20.59 6.73 -37.84
C GLY A 156 -21.69 6.35 -38.84
N VAL A 157 -22.91 6.75 -38.51
CA VAL A 157 -23.99 7.01 -39.46
C VAL A 157 -24.83 8.19 -38.92
N GLU A 158 -24.81 9.30 -39.64
CA GLU A 158 -25.83 10.35 -39.56
C GLU A 158 -27.16 9.82 -40.15
N SER A 159 -28.30 10.08 -39.50
CA SER A 159 -29.47 10.77 -40.11
C SER A 159 -30.77 10.59 -39.31
N ASP A 160 -31.23 11.73 -38.76
CA ASP A 160 -32.60 12.24 -38.60
C ASP A 160 -33.70 11.58 -37.71
N PRO A 161 -34.60 12.43 -37.12
CA PRO A 161 -35.50 12.07 -36.03
C PRO A 161 -36.93 11.80 -36.50
N LYS A 162 -37.65 10.88 -35.84
CA LYS A 162 -39.13 10.86 -35.85
C LYS A 162 -39.76 10.43 -34.53
N GLU A 163 -40.81 11.18 -34.22
CA GLU A 163 -41.75 11.09 -33.11
C GLU A 163 -42.51 9.76 -33.00
N GLY A 164 -43.05 9.54 -31.79
CA GLY A 164 -44.06 8.54 -31.43
C GLY A 164 -43.68 7.96 -30.06
N GLY A 165 -44.33 8.26 -28.94
CA GLY A 165 -45.75 8.46 -28.70
C GLY A 165 -46.04 7.64 -27.44
N ASP A 166 -46.11 8.32 -26.29
CA ASP A 166 -46.53 7.74 -25.01
C ASP A 166 -48.04 7.46 -25.08
N PRO A 167 -48.56 6.43 -24.38
CA PRO A 167 -49.10 6.76 -23.05
C PRO A 167 -49.04 5.59 -22.04
N ASP A 168 -48.65 5.88 -20.79
CA ASP A 168 -49.57 5.71 -19.66
C ASP A 168 -48.97 6.24 -18.36
N ALA A 169 -49.60 7.28 -17.82
CA ALA A 169 -49.49 7.70 -16.43
C ALA A 169 -50.89 8.03 -15.92
N PRO A 170 -51.21 7.78 -14.64
CA PRO A 170 -52.24 8.54 -13.96
C PRO A 170 -51.65 9.51 -12.94
N ALA A 171 -52.09 10.74 -13.12
CA ALA A 171 -52.04 11.97 -12.34
C ALA A 171 -52.07 11.89 -10.80
N ALA A 172 -51.39 12.85 -10.16
CA ALA A 172 -51.93 13.63 -9.04
C ALA A 172 -51.18 14.97 -8.84
N SER A 173 -51.82 16.05 -9.31
CA SER A 173 -51.92 17.44 -8.80
C SER A 173 -50.73 18.15 -8.14
N GLU A 174 -50.34 19.26 -8.77
CA GLU A 174 -49.62 20.41 -8.22
C GLU A 174 -50.52 21.28 -7.31
N GLU A 175 -49.98 21.79 -6.20
CA GLU A 175 -50.27 23.16 -5.73
C GLU A 175 -49.18 23.62 -4.73
N ASN A 176 -48.65 24.83 -4.94
CA ASN A 176 -47.75 25.62 -4.09
C ASN A 176 -48.11 27.10 -4.37
N PRO A 177 -47.68 28.12 -3.57
CA PRO A 177 -47.35 28.23 -2.13
C PRO A 177 -48.08 29.49 -1.52
N PRO A 178 -47.74 30.07 -0.34
CA PRO A 178 -46.63 31.04 -0.28
C PRO A 178 -45.93 31.32 1.09
N ALA A 179 -44.72 31.89 0.96
CA ALA A 179 -44.08 32.95 1.75
C ALA A 179 -43.68 32.79 3.25
N THR A 180 -42.38 33.03 3.46
CA THR A 180 -41.65 33.39 4.70
C THR A 180 -42.26 34.55 5.50
N PRO A 181 -41.94 34.67 6.81
CA PRO A 181 -40.93 35.68 7.19
C PRO A 181 -40.00 35.29 8.37
N SER A 182 -38.76 35.80 8.35
CA SER A 182 -37.95 36.08 9.56
C SER A 182 -38.32 37.45 10.12
N PRO A 183 -38.19 37.70 11.45
CA PRO A 183 -36.98 38.38 11.96
C PRO A 183 -36.47 37.97 13.36
N ASN A 184 -35.18 38.25 13.55
CA ASN A 184 -34.21 38.29 14.68
C ASN A 184 -34.71 38.97 16.02
N PRO A 185 -33.89 39.24 17.08
CA PRO A 185 -32.92 38.47 17.92
C PRO A 185 -33.07 38.71 19.49
N ALA A 186 -32.25 38.01 20.29
CA ALA A 186 -31.63 38.39 21.59
C ALA A 186 -32.33 38.16 22.97
N GLU A 187 -31.58 37.48 23.88
CA GLU A 187 -31.34 37.67 25.35
C GLU A 187 -30.91 36.30 25.95
N SER A 188 -29.68 35.99 26.40
CA SER A 188 -28.76 36.52 27.45
C SER A 188 -29.17 36.26 28.91
N GLY A 189 -28.32 35.54 29.66
CA GLY A 189 -28.28 35.46 31.14
C GLY A 189 -27.97 34.04 31.69
N ALA A 190 -26.71 33.55 31.71
CA ALA A 190 -25.68 33.64 32.78
C ALA A 190 -25.78 32.52 33.88
N PRO A 191 -24.76 32.27 34.74
CA PRO A 191 -23.86 31.11 34.68
C PRO A 191 -23.94 30.16 35.91
N ASP A 192 -23.44 28.93 35.82
CA ASP A 192 -23.10 28.14 37.02
C ASP A 192 -21.85 27.26 36.81
N GLU A 193 -21.09 27.16 37.89
CA GLU A 193 -19.72 26.67 38.01
C GLU A 193 -19.61 25.14 38.07
N GLY A 194 -18.51 24.63 37.54
CA GLY A 194 -17.68 23.65 38.25
C GLY A 194 -18.26 22.25 38.49
N THR A 195 -18.18 21.38 37.48
CA THR A 195 -17.76 19.99 37.73
C THR A 195 -16.90 19.49 36.57
N LYS A 196 -15.61 19.29 36.83
CA LYS A 196 -14.66 18.69 35.89
C LYS A 196 -14.94 17.18 35.79
N THR A 197 -15.68 16.78 34.77
CA THR A 197 -15.74 15.39 34.30
C THR A 197 -14.62 15.19 33.26
N PRO A 198 -13.93 14.04 33.22
CA PRO A 198 -12.88 13.80 32.23
C PRO A 198 -13.52 13.83 30.84
N VAL A 199 -12.92 14.60 29.93
CA VAL A 199 -13.32 14.63 28.52
C VAL A 199 -13.02 13.25 27.93
N THR A 200 -14.03 12.38 27.89
CA THR A 200 -14.07 11.30 26.91
C THR A 200 -14.33 11.99 25.58
N ASP A 201 -13.30 12.16 24.75
CA ASP A 201 -13.49 12.59 23.37
C ASP A 201 -14.46 11.61 22.70
N ASN A 202 -15.71 12.04 22.47
CA ASN A 202 -16.72 11.26 21.76
C ASN A 202 -16.28 11.13 20.28
N ALA A 203 -15.36 10.20 19.99
CA ALA A 203 -14.93 9.88 18.64
C ALA A 203 -16.10 9.41 17.74
N ALA A 204 -17.23 9.00 18.33
CA ALA A 204 -18.46 8.70 17.59
C ALA A 204 -19.14 9.96 16.98
N GLU A 205 -19.02 11.12 17.65
CA GLU A 205 -19.58 12.39 17.17
C GLU A 205 -18.67 13.06 16.12
N ARG A 206 -17.34 12.90 16.25
CA ARG A 206 -16.35 13.40 15.29
C ARG A 206 -15.95 12.30 14.31
N LYS A 207 -16.34 12.40 13.04
CA LYS A 207 -15.88 11.41 12.04
C LYS A 207 -14.37 11.57 11.80
N VAL A 208 -13.64 10.47 11.92
CA VAL A 208 -12.19 10.37 11.72
C VAL A 208 -11.82 9.47 10.55
N VAL A 209 -12.75 8.60 10.13
CA VAL A 209 -12.65 7.75 8.94
C VAL A 209 -13.56 8.28 7.84
N PHE A 210 -13.09 8.28 6.60
CA PHE A 210 -13.90 8.46 5.41
C PHE A 210 -13.76 7.25 4.48
N VAL A 211 -14.88 6.59 4.21
CA VAL A 211 -14.99 5.45 3.28
C VAL A 211 -15.61 5.95 1.98
N TYR A 212 -14.94 5.71 0.86
CA TYR A 212 -15.39 6.13 -0.47
C TYR A 212 -15.04 5.09 -1.52
N HIS A 213 -15.47 5.35 -2.76
CA HIS A 213 -15.32 4.43 -3.87
C HIS A 213 -14.97 5.22 -5.11
N SER A 214 -13.83 4.95 -5.74
CA SER A 214 -13.50 5.50 -7.06
C SER A 214 -14.32 4.82 -8.15
N HIS A 215 -14.54 3.50 -8.05
CA HIS A 215 -15.37 2.71 -8.96
C HIS A 215 -16.68 2.29 -8.28
N ASN A 216 -17.57 3.26 -8.04
CA ASN A 216 -18.75 3.08 -7.19
C ASN A 216 -19.79 2.04 -7.69
N ARG A 217 -19.72 1.60 -8.95
CA ARG A 217 -20.67 0.63 -9.52
C ARG A 217 -20.16 -0.82 -9.57
N GLU A 218 -18.91 -1.08 -9.18
CA GLU A 218 -18.40 -2.44 -9.11
C GLU A 218 -19.32 -3.32 -8.28
N SER A 219 -19.73 -4.45 -8.85
CA SER A 219 -20.70 -5.37 -8.26
C SER A 219 -20.20 -6.80 -8.40
N TYR A 220 -20.99 -7.76 -7.93
CA TYR A 220 -20.61 -9.15 -7.84
C TYR A 220 -21.62 -9.98 -8.64
N TYR A 221 -21.16 -10.87 -9.52
CA TYR A 221 -22.06 -11.69 -10.35
C TYR A 221 -23.14 -12.44 -9.55
N PRO A 222 -22.87 -13.01 -8.36
CA PRO A 222 -23.91 -13.65 -7.54
C PRO A 222 -25.05 -12.72 -7.10
N GLU A 223 -24.85 -11.40 -7.14
CA GLU A 223 -25.80 -10.38 -6.70
C GLU A 223 -26.54 -9.73 -7.87
N LEU A 224 -26.22 -10.16 -9.09
CA LEU A 224 -26.81 -9.67 -10.33
C LEU A 224 -27.81 -10.68 -10.89
N LYS A 225 -28.63 -10.23 -11.84
CA LYS A 225 -29.51 -11.12 -12.59
C LYS A 225 -28.68 -12.07 -13.45
N ASP A 226 -29.16 -13.30 -13.61
CA ASP A 226 -28.54 -14.31 -14.48
C ASP A 226 -28.24 -13.74 -15.87
N GLY A 227 -27.02 -13.99 -16.35
CA GLY A 227 -26.56 -13.53 -17.67
C GLY A 227 -26.06 -12.08 -17.73
N ALA A 228 -25.85 -11.42 -16.58
CA ALA A 228 -25.15 -10.14 -16.54
C ALA A 228 -23.78 -10.24 -17.24
N LYS A 229 -23.52 -9.33 -18.19
CA LYS A 229 -22.25 -9.30 -18.94
C LYS A 229 -21.11 -8.71 -18.11
N LEU A 230 -21.40 -7.62 -17.39
CA LEU A 230 -20.46 -6.93 -16.52
C LEU A 230 -20.92 -7.08 -15.07
N ALA A 231 -19.95 -7.24 -14.19
CA ALA A 231 -20.17 -7.23 -12.75
C ALA A 231 -20.32 -5.78 -12.25
N GLU A 232 -21.36 -5.07 -12.72
CA GLU A 232 -21.66 -3.69 -12.33
C GLU A 232 -23.14 -3.49 -12.02
N SER A 233 -23.45 -2.60 -11.07
CA SER A 233 -24.83 -2.24 -10.73
C SER A 233 -24.92 -0.85 -10.12
N GLY A 234 -25.99 -0.13 -10.42
CA GLY A 234 -26.30 1.15 -9.77
C GLY A 234 -26.90 1.02 -8.36
N THR A 235 -27.35 -0.18 -7.97
CA THR A 235 -28.11 -0.38 -6.71
C THR A 235 -27.48 -1.37 -5.75
N THR A 236 -26.90 -2.46 -6.26
CA THR A 236 -26.31 -3.54 -5.47
C THR A 236 -24.84 -3.66 -5.86
N ASN A 237 -23.96 -2.93 -5.18
CA ASN A 237 -22.57 -2.77 -5.58
C ASN A 237 -21.66 -2.62 -4.35
N VAL A 238 -20.36 -2.42 -4.57
CA VAL A 238 -19.31 -2.32 -3.57
C VAL A 238 -19.55 -1.21 -2.54
N THR A 239 -20.39 -0.20 -2.87
CA THR A 239 -20.77 0.83 -1.89
C THR A 239 -21.47 0.24 -0.67
N LYS A 240 -22.17 -0.90 -0.83
CA LYS A 240 -22.77 -1.63 0.30
C LYS A 240 -21.73 -2.22 1.25
N VAL A 241 -20.59 -2.65 0.72
CA VAL A 241 -19.47 -3.13 1.54
C VAL A 241 -18.81 -1.96 2.28
N GLY A 242 -18.65 -0.81 1.61
CA GLY A 242 -18.17 0.42 2.23
C GLY A 242 -19.09 0.94 3.33
N GLU A 243 -20.41 0.94 3.09
CA GLU A 243 -21.45 1.29 4.06
C GLU A 243 -21.37 0.39 5.30
N ARG A 244 -21.21 -0.93 5.08
CA ARG A 244 -21.03 -1.91 6.15
C ARG A 244 -19.77 -1.61 6.98
N LEU A 245 -18.63 -1.37 6.33
CA LEU A 245 -17.38 -1.03 7.02
C LEU A 245 -17.55 0.22 7.90
N ALA A 246 -18.11 1.29 7.36
CA ALA A 246 -18.35 2.53 8.10
C ALA A 246 -19.28 2.30 9.30
N SER A 247 -20.41 1.61 9.11
CA SER A 247 -21.35 1.30 10.19
C SER A 247 -20.71 0.48 11.31
N GLN A 248 -19.83 -0.46 10.97
CA GLN A 248 -19.18 -1.30 11.98
C GLN A 248 -18.09 -0.56 12.74
N LEU A 249 -17.36 0.34 12.08
CA LEU A 249 -16.43 1.25 12.76
C LEU A 249 -17.17 2.11 13.78
N GLU A 250 -18.33 2.66 13.42
CA GLU A 250 -19.14 3.45 14.34
C GLU A 250 -19.62 2.64 15.55
N LYS A 251 -20.06 1.39 15.34
CA LYS A 251 -20.43 0.49 16.45
C LYS A 251 -19.26 0.15 17.37
N LEU A 252 -18.03 0.24 16.87
CA LEU A 252 -16.79 0.06 17.61
C LEU A 252 -16.23 1.39 18.17
N GLY A 253 -17.04 2.46 18.12
CA GLY A 253 -16.73 3.77 18.71
C GLY A 253 -15.85 4.67 17.82
N VAL A 254 -15.52 4.26 16.61
CA VAL A 254 -14.71 5.05 15.67
C VAL A 254 -15.64 5.75 14.68
N GLY A 255 -15.76 7.08 14.79
CA GLY A 255 -16.60 7.85 13.90
C GLY A 255 -16.18 7.70 12.45
N ALA A 256 -17.09 7.21 11.61
CA ALA A 256 -16.87 7.04 10.18
C ALA A 256 -17.95 7.77 9.36
N ALA A 257 -17.56 8.29 8.20
CA ALA A 257 -18.48 8.75 7.17
C ALA A 257 -18.29 7.89 5.92
N HIS A 258 -19.37 7.69 5.17
CA HIS A 258 -19.38 6.93 3.92
C HIS A 258 -19.92 7.79 2.79
N SER A 259 -19.32 7.67 1.60
CA SER A 259 -19.76 8.35 0.39
C SER A 259 -20.64 7.46 -0.46
N GLU A 260 -21.87 7.90 -0.72
CA GLU A 260 -22.82 7.27 -1.64
C GLU A 260 -22.78 7.84 -3.07
N ALA A 261 -21.77 8.66 -3.40
CA ALA A 261 -21.68 9.33 -4.69
C ALA A 261 -21.70 8.33 -5.87
N ASP A 262 -22.66 8.51 -6.78
CA ASP A 262 -22.74 7.80 -8.06
C ASP A 262 -22.29 8.69 -9.22
N TYR A 263 -21.00 8.63 -9.55
CA TYR A 263 -20.41 9.51 -10.56
C TYR A 263 -20.97 9.26 -11.95
N MET A 264 -21.33 8.03 -12.27
CA MET A 264 -21.92 7.68 -13.57
C MET A 264 -23.27 8.37 -13.81
N THR A 265 -24.05 8.58 -12.75
CA THR A 265 -25.31 9.33 -12.84
C THR A 265 -25.10 10.83 -12.68
N ALA A 266 -24.23 11.24 -11.76
CA ALA A 266 -24.07 12.64 -11.37
C ALA A 266 -23.20 13.47 -12.34
N VAL A 267 -22.24 12.84 -13.01
CA VAL A 267 -21.31 13.53 -13.91
C VAL A 267 -21.83 13.49 -15.34
N LYS A 268 -22.13 14.66 -15.90
CA LYS A 268 -22.42 14.80 -17.32
C LYS A 268 -21.19 14.36 -18.14
N ASP A 269 -21.43 13.58 -19.20
CA ASP A 269 -20.37 13.04 -20.06
C ASP A 269 -19.35 12.21 -19.26
N TYR A 270 -19.84 11.39 -18.33
CA TYR A 270 -19.03 10.52 -17.48
C TYR A 270 -18.01 9.73 -18.31
N ASN A 271 -16.80 9.62 -17.76
CA ASN A 271 -15.70 8.87 -18.34
C ASN A 271 -15.02 8.06 -17.25
N TYR A 272 -15.01 6.74 -17.41
CA TYR A 272 -14.45 5.79 -16.45
C TYR A 272 -12.97 6.08 -16.13
N ASN A 273 -12.19 6.55 -17.10
CA ASN A 273 -10.77 6.89 -16.91
C ASN A 273 -10.55 8.07 -15.95
N PHE A 274 -11.60 8.85 -15.66
CA PHE A 274 -11.57 9.94 -14.70
C PHE A 274 -12.19 9.60 -13.34
N SER A 275 -12.51 8.33 -13.08
CA SER A 275 -13.07 7.85 -11.80
C SER A 275 -12.32 8.38 -10.58
N TYR A 276 -10.98 8.24 -10.55
CA TYR A 276 -10.14 8.76 -9.46
C TYR A 276 -10.14 10.29 -9.36
N LYS A 277 -10.36 11.01 -10.46
CA LYS A 277 -10.49 12.47 -10.43
C LYS A 277 -11.81 12.89 -9.79
N TYR A 278 -12.89 12.17 -10.08
CA TYR A 278 -14.21 12.43 -9.50
C TYR A 278 -14.20 12.12 -8.00
N SER A 279 -13.68 10.96 -7.59
CA SER A 279 -13.61 10.60 -6.17
C SER A 279 -12.69 11.51 -5.37
N LEU A 280 -11.59 12.02 -5.95
CA LEU A 280 -10.75 13.02 -5.29
C LEU A 280 -11.51 14.31 -4.98
N ALA A 281 -12.47 14.72 -5.83
CA ALA A 281 -13.31 15.88 -5.54
C ALA A 281 -14.19 15.61 -4.29
N THR A 282 -14.83 14.44 -4.23
CA THR A 282 -15.62 13.98 -3.07
C THR A 282 -14.79 13.94 -1.79
N VAL A 283 -13.57 13.38 -1.85
CA VAL A 283 -12.66 13.33 -0.69
C VAL A 283 -12.29 14.74 -0.22
N LYS A 284 -11.95 15.65 -1.15
CA LYS A 284 -11.61 17.03 -0.80
C LYS A 284 -12.78 17.79 -0.18
N GLU A 285 -14.00 17.55 -0.66
CA GLU A 285 -15.21 18.11 -0.06
C GLU A 285 -15.43 17.57 1.36
N ALA A 286 -15.29 16.27 1.57
CA ALA A 286 -15.37 15.66 2.90
C ALA A 286 -14.33 16.25 3.86
N MET A 287 -13.09 16.45 3.41
CA MET A 287 -12.04 17.14 4.18
C MET A 287 -12.31 18.63 4.40
N ALA A 288 -13.09 19.27 3.53
CA ALA A 288 -13.50 20.64 3.69
C ALA A 288 -14.52 20.78 4.83
N VAL A 289 -15.52 19.89 4.82
CA VAL A 289 -16.62 19.84 5.81
C VAL A 289 -16.14 19.34 7.17
N ASN A 290 -15.29 18.31 7.19
CA ASN A 290 -14.79 17.70 8.41
C ASN A 290 -13.26 17.72 8.47
N LYS A 291 -12.72 18.67 9.24
CA LYS A 291 -11.28 18.81 9.50
C LYS A 291 -10.69 17.72 10.38
N GLY A 292 -11.52 16.85 10.94
CA GLY A 292 -11.13 15.75 11.80
C GLY A 292 -10.84 14.43 11.10
N LEU A 293 -11.08 14.34 9.79
CA LEU A 293 -10.76 13.14 9.01
C LEU A 293 -9.25 12.88 9.00
N GLN A 294 -8.89 11.61 9.25
CA GLN A 294 -7.52 11.13 9.33
C GLN A 294 -7.30 9.96 8.38
N MET A 295 -8.22 8.99 8.39
CA MET A 295 -8.14 7.75 7.62
C MET A 295 -9.08 7.80 6.42
N PHE A 296 -8.60 7.34 5.26
CA PHE A 296 -9.34 7.37 4.01
C PHE A 296 -9.25 6.01 3.32
N PHE A 297 -10.40 5.38 3.09
CA PHE A 297 -10.45 4.05 2.51
C PHE A 297 -11.22 4.09 1.19
N ASP A 298 -10.52 3.79 0.10
CA ASP A 298 -11.13 3.57 -1.21
C ASP A 298 -11.44 2.07 -1.34
N ILE A 299 -12.71 1.69 -1.30
CA ILE A 299 -13.11 0.28 -1.31
C ILE A 299 -13.50 -0.14 -2.72
N HIS A 300 -12.81 -1.17 -3.20
CA HIS A 300 -12.96 -1.74 -4.54
C HIS A 300 -13.25 -3.24 -4.45
N ARG A 301 -13.56 -3.82 -5.60
CA ARG A 301 -13.69 -5.25 -5.82
C ARG A 301 -12.69 -5.69 -6.89
N ASP A 302 -11.81 -6.63 -6.53
CA ASP A 302 -10.82 -7.23 -7.43
C ASP A 302 -11.54 -7.96 -8.58
N ASP A 303 -11.01 -7.95 -9.79
CA ASP A 303 -11.57 -8.67 -10.92
C ASP A 303 -11.33 -10.19 -10.90
N GLN A 304 -10.49 -10.66 -9.98
CA GLN A 304 -10.20 -12.08 -9.83
C GLN A 304 -11.44 -12.91 -9.46
N LYS A 305 -11.37 -14.21 -9.79
CA LYS A 305 -12.44 -15.18 -9.54
C LYS A 305 -12.43 -15.65 -8.09
N ARG A 306 -13.61 -16.10 -7.58
CA ARG A 306 -13.83 -16.50 -6.17
C ARG A 306 -12.78 -17.47 -5.64
N GLY A 307 -12.28 -18.38 -6.46
CA GLY A 307 -11.25 -19.36 -6.08
C GLY A 307 -9.90 -18.76 -5.64
N LYS A 308 -9.61 -17.52 -6.03
CA LYS A 308 -8.39 -16.77 -5.66
C LYS A 308 -8.64 -15.68 -4.61
N THR A 309 -9.90 -15.33 -4.39
CA THR A 309 -10.32 -14.18 -3.57
C THR A 309 -11.16 -14.62 -2.37
N THR A 310 -11.06 -15.89 -1.96
CA THR A 310 -11.85 -16.44 -0.85
C THR A 310 -11.00 -17.29 0.05
N THR A 311 -11.27 -17.20 1.35
CA THR A 311 -10.70 -18.09 2.36
C THR A 311 -11.78 -18.56 3.33
N THR A 312 -11.55 -19.68 4.01
CA THR A 312 -12.48 -20.21 5.02
C THR A 312 -11.85 -20.07 6.40
N ILE A 313 -12.46 -19.26 7.27
CA ILE A 313 -12.02 -19.04 8.64
C ILE A 313 -13.12 -19.52 9.59
N LYS A 314 -12.77 -20.51 10.44
CA LYS A 314 -13.70 -21.11 11.41
C LYS A 314 -15.01 -21.59 10.77
N GLY A 315 -14.92 -22.21 9.58
CA GLY A 315 -16.06 -22.78 8.87
C GLY A 315 -16.97 -21.76 8.18
N LYS A 316 -16.57 -20.49 8.09
CA LYS A 316 -17.27 -19.47 7.30
C LYS A 316 -16.32 -18.93 6.24
N ASP A 317 -16.86 -18.70 5.04
CA ASP A 317 -16.09 -18.13 3.95
C ASP A 317 -15.96 -16.62 4.12
N TYR A 318 -14.83 -16.06 3.73
CA TYR A 318 -14.54 -14.63 3.73
C TYR A 318 -13.97 -14.26 2.38
N ALA A 319 -14.37 -13.10 1.87
CA ALA A 319 -13.70 -12.47 0.76
C ALA A 319 -12.30 -12.04 1.21
N GLN A 320 -11.25 -12.45 0.52
CA GLN A 320 -9.89 -12.00 0.85
C GLN A 320 -9.72 -10.53 0.51
N VAL A 321 -8.83 -9.87 1.26
CA VAL A 321 -8.49 -8.47 1.05
C VAL A 321 -7.15 -8.32 0.34
N PHE A 322 -7.03 -7.30 -0.49
CA PHE A 322 -5.74 -6.91 -1.07
C PHE A 322 -5.54 -5.40 -0.98
N PHE A 323 -4.42 -4.97 -0.41
CA PHE A 323 -4.15 -3.54 -0.23
C PHE A 323 -3.37 -2.99 -1.42
N VAL A 324 -3.83 -1.89 -2.01
CA VAL A 324 -3.16 -1.26 -3.15
C VAL A 324 -2.56 0.09 -2.75
N ILE A 325 -1.27 0.26 -3.04
CA ILE A 325 -0.50 1.47 -2.79
C ILE A 325 0.01 2.06 -4.11
N GLY A 326 -0.37 3.31 -4.38
CA GLY A 326 0.10 4.07 -5.53
C GLY A 326 1.51 4.62 -5.32
N LEU A 327 2.48 4.12 -6.07
CA LEU A 327 3.89 4.46 -5.92
C LEU A 327 4.28 5.83 -6.49
N ARG A 328 3.36 6.57 -7.13
CA ARG A 328 3.61 7.96 -7.56
C ARG A 328 3.47 8.97 -6.44
N ASN A 329 2.74 8.65 -5.38
CA ASN A 329 2.69 9.49 -4.20
C ASN A 329 4.11 9.55 -3.60
N PRO A 330 4.78 10.71 -3.53
CA PRO A 330 6.14 10.80 -3.00
C PRO A 330 6.25 10.33 -1.52
N ASN A 331 5.13 10.29 -0.81
CA ASN A 331 5.00 9.84 0.57
C ASN A 331 4.34 8.45 0.70
N TRP A 332 4.26 7.66 -0.38
CA TRP A 332 3.57 6.36 -0.40
C TRP A 332 4.00 5.41 0.71
N LYS A 333 5.24 5.52 1.20
CA LYS A 333 5.77 4.70 2.30
C LYS A 333 4.99 4.88 3.61
N LYS A 334 4.38 6.05 3.83
CA LYS A 334 3.51 6.27 5.00
C LYS A 334 2.20 5.51 4.85
N ASN A 335 1.63 5.53 3.64
CA ASN A 335 0.45 4.76 3.28
C ASN A 335 0.71 3.25 3.39
N GLU A 336 1.85 2.77 2.87
CA GLU A 336 2.27 1.38 3.01
C GLU A 336 2.48 1.00 4.47
N ALA A 337 3.12 1.83 5.29
CA ALA A 337 3.30 1.54 6.71
C ALA A 337 1.96 1.44 7.45
N PHE A 338 0.97 2.29 7.12
CA PHE A 338 -0.36 2.21 7.68
C PHE A 338 -1.11 0.96 7.20
N ALA A 339 -1.10 0.67 5.90
CA ALA A 339 -1.66 -0.57 5.34
C ALA A 339 -1.02 -1.82 5.95
N ASN A 340 0.29 -1.79 6.24
CA ASN A 340 0.99 -2.90 6.86
C ASN A 340 0.55 -3.15 8.30
N LYS A 341 0.20 -2.11 9.07
CA LYS A 341 -0.41 -2.31 10.40
C LYS A 341 -1.72 -3.07 10.31
N ILE A 342 -2.57 -2.71 9.33
CA ILE A 342 -3.83 -3.42 9.08
C ILE A 342 -3.55 -4.86 8.65
N ASN A 343 -2.62 -5.05 7.70
CA ASN A 343 -2.20 -6.37 7.23
C ASN A 343 -1.74 -7.26 8.39
N GLU A 344 -0.82 -6.79 9.24
CA GLU A 344 -0.32 -7.54 10.39
C GLU A 344 -1.41 -7.88 11.41
N ALA A 345 -2.34 -6.96 11.65
CA ALA A 345 -3.49 -7.20 12.53
C ALA A 345 -4.44 -8.26 11.96
N LEU A 346 -4.70 -8.24 10.65
CA LEU A 346 -5.47 -9.28 9.98
C LEU A 346 -4.76 -10.63 10.02
N GLU A 347 -3.46 -10.67 9.73
CA GLU A 347 -2.68 -11.91 9.79
C GLU A 347 -2.70 -12.56 11.17
N LYS A 348 -2.74 -11.74 12.23
CA LYS A 348 -2.85 -12.20 13.62
C LYS A 348 -4.25 -12.72 13.97
N ASP A 349 -5.29 -11.96 13.65
CA ASP A 349 -6.65 -12.22 14.16
C ASP A 349 -7.52 -13.05 13.18
N TYR A 350 -7.21 -12.95 11.89
CA TYR A 350 -7.91 -13.53 10.74
C TYR A 350 -6.88 -14.10 9.74
N PRO A 351 -6.13 -15.16 10.13
CA PRO A 351 -5.13 -15.75 9.24
C PRO A 351 -5.75 -16.11 7.90
N THR A 352 -4.94 -15.97 6.85
CA THR A 352 -5.29 -16.17 5.43
C THR A 352 -6.29 -15.19 4.83
N LEU A 353 -6.75 -14.18 5.57
CA LEU A 353 -7.68 -13.18 5.04
C LEU A 353 -6.99 -12.15 4.12
N SER A 354 -5.76 -11.76 4.43
CA SER A 354 -5.02 -10.79 3.63
C SER A 354 -4.17 -11.46 2.56
N ARG A 355 -4.22 -10.93 1.33
CA ARG A 355 -3.30 -11.27 0.24
C ARG A 355 -2.01 -10.46 0.27
N GLY A 356 -1.97 -9.42 1.10
CA GLY A 356 -0.81 -8.57 1.29
C GLY A 356 -0.99 -7.17 0.71
N ILE A 357 0.12 -6.55 0.33
CA ILE A 357 0.17 -5.17 -0.13
C ILE A 357 0.84 -5.11 -1.49
N LEU A 358 0.11 -4.62 -2.49
CA LEU A 358 0.58 -4.40 -3.85
C LEU A 358 0.94 -2.93 -4.07
N GLY A 359 2.16 -2.70 -4.55
CA GLY A 359 2.59 -1.42 -5.09
C GLY A 359 2.32 -1.36 -6.59
N LYS A 360 1.49 -0.40 -7.02
CA LYS A 360 1.23 -0.09 -8.43
C LYS A 360 1.87 1.25 -8.81
N ASN A 361 2.54 1.32 -9.96
CA ASN A 361 3.16 2.55 -10.50
C ASN A 361 2.53 2.92 -11.86
N SER A 362 2.72 4.13 -12.40
CA SER A 362 2.11 4.53 -13.69
C SER A 362 2.67 3.85 -14.93
N LYS A 363 3.60 2.92 -14.75
CA LYS A 363 4.17 2.08 -15.79
C LYS A 363 3.67 0.63 -15.64
N THR A 364 2.71 0.32 -14.76
CA THR A 364 2.24 -1.07 -14.59
C THR A 364 1.16 -1.47 -15.60
N GLY A 365 0.83 -0.61 -16.57
CA GLY A 365 -0.17 -0.89 -17.59
C GLY A 365 -0.64 0.38 -18.30
N VAL A 366 -1.35 0.21 -19.42
CA VAL A 366 -1.97 1.31 -20.16
C VAL A 366 -3.18 1.81 -19.38
N GLY A 367 -3.20 3.09 -19.00
CA GLY A 367 -4.30 3.68 -18.22
C GLY A 367 -4.10 3.66 -16.70
N VAL A 368 -3.01 3.07 -16.21
CA VAL A 368 -2.68 3.07 -14.79
C VAL A 368 -2.21 4.45 -14.31
N ASN A 369 -2.94 5.04 -13.36
CA ASN A 369 -2.60 6.36 -12.84
C ASN A 369 -1.40 6.34 -11.87
N GLY A 370 -1.12 5.22 -11.18
CA GLY A 370 -0.08 5.10 -10.14
C GLY A 370 -0.30 5.93 -8.87
N GLU A 371 -1.47 6.58 -8.73
CA GLU A 371 -1.84 7.55 -7.70
C GLU A 371 -3.13 7.10 -6.97
N TYR A 372 -3.20 5.81 -6.65
CA TYR A 372 -4.40 5.14 -6.13
C TYR A 372 -4.89 5.69 -4.79
N ASN A 373 -3.98 6.04 -3.87
CA ASN A 373 -4.33 6.62 -2.56
C ASN A 373 -4.48 8.17 -2.61
N GLN A 374 -4.45 8.74 -3.81
CA GLN A 374 -4.75 10.14 -4.13
C GLN A 374 -3.95 11.23 -3.39
N SER A 375 -2.86 10.87 -2.72
CA SER A 375 -2.01 11.78 -1.95
C SER A 375 -2.77 12.67 -0.94
N VAL A 376 -3.90 12.20 -0.40
CA VAL A 376 -4.76 12.99 0.50
C VAL A 376 -4.37 12.90 1.98
N SER A 377 -3.79 11.78 2.41
CA SER A 377 -3.41 11.52 3.79
C SER A 377 -2.32 10.45 3.86
N PRO A 378 -1.42 10.47 4.88
CA PRO A 378 -0.55 9.33 5.17
C PRO A 378 -1.32 8.06 5.56
N ASP A 379 -2.55 8.18 6.07
CA ASP A 379 -3.40 7.07 6.50
C ASP A 379 -4.49 6.78 5.43
N SER A 380 -4.15 6.87 4.14
CA SER A 380 -5.04 6.57 3.01
C SER A 380 -4.66 5.27 2.31
N VAL A 381 -5.62 4.37 2.08
CA VAL A 381 -5.39 3.03 1.52
C VAL A 381 -6.53 2.66 0.58
N LEU A 382 -6.21 2.04 -0.56
CA LEU A 382 -7.20 1.36 -1.41
C LEU A 382 -7.25 -0.10 -0.97
N ILE A 383 -8.46 -0.61 -0.73
CA ILE A 383 -8.70 -1.97 -0.25
C ILE A 383 -9.61 -2.68 -1.24
N GLU A 384 -9.08 -3.69 -1.91
CA GLU A 384 -9.86 -4.66 -2.68
C GLU A 384 -10.50 -5.65 -1.71
N ILE A 385 -11.81 -5.86 -1.81
CA ILE A 385 -12.55 -6.84 -0.99
C ILE A 385 -13.25 -7.84 -1.90
N GLY A 386 -12.65 -9.03 -1.99
CA GLY A 386 -13.17 -10.11 -2.82
C GLY A 386 -13.01 -9.85 -4.31
N GLY A 387 -13.56 -10.78 -5.09
CA GLY A 387 -13.49 -10.92 -6.53
C GLY A 387 -14.86 -10.76 -7.22
N VAL A 388 -14.93 -10.80 -8.56
CA VAL A 388 -16.18 -10.73 -9.35
C VAL A 388 -17.24 -11.75 -8.91
N ASP A 389 -16.80 -12.90 -8.42
CA ASP A 389 -17.66 -14.06 -8.13
C ASP A 389 -17.91 -14.25 -6.62
N ASN A 390 -17.44 -13.34 -5.76
CA ASN A 390 -17.75 -13.40 -4.33
C ASN A 390 -19.20 -12.97 -4.05
N THR A 391 -19.75 -13.34 -2.89
CA THR A 391 -21.06 -12.83 -2.43
C THR A 391 -20.90 -11.61 -1.55
N LEU A 392 -21.95 -10.77 -1.44
CA LEU A 392 -21.96 -9.67 -0.48
C LEU A 392 -21.83 -10.17 0.96
N GLU A 393 -22.36 -11.35 1.27
CA GLU A 393 -22.23 -11.92 2.62
C GLU A 393 -20.77 -12.21 2.98
N GLU A 394 -19.97 -12.73 2.04
CA GLU A 394 -18.52 -12.92 2.21
C GLU A 394 -17.77 -11.59 2.38
N CYS A 395 -18.17 -10.58 1.60
CA CYS A 395 -17.59 -9.24 1.67
C CYS A 395 -17.95 -8.55 3.00
N TYR A 396 -19.18 -8.71 3.51
CA TYR A 396 -19.59 -8.14 4.79
C TYR A 396 -18.88 -8.76 5.98
N ARG A 397 -18.65 -10.07 6.00
CA ARG A 397 -17.84 -10.71 7.05
C ARG A 397 -16.42 -10.14 7.08
N THR A 398 -15.89 -9.79 5.92
CA THR A 398 -14.57 -9.19 5.74
C THR A 398 -14.55 -7.72 6.17
N ALA A 399 -15.57 -6.95 5.80
CA ALA A 399 -15.76 -5.58 6.27
C ALA A 399 -15.88 -5.52 7.80
N ASP A 400 -16.55 -6.48 8.42
CA ASP A 400 -16.65 -6.62 9.88
C ASP A 400 -15.26 -6.87 10.52
N ALA A 401 -14.46 -7.76 9.92
CA ALA A 401 -13.09 -8.05 10.36
C ALA A 401 -12.17 -6.83 10.22
N LEU A 402 -12.25 -6.12 9.08
CA LEU A 402 -11.53 -4.87 8.84
C LEU A 402 -11.91 -3.79 9.85
N ALA A 403 -13.21 -3.60 10.12
CA ALA A 403 -13.67 -2.63 11.11
C ALA A 403 -13.07 -2.90 12.50
N LYS A 404 -13.06 -4.17 12.92
CA LYS A 404 -12.42 -4.59 14.17
C LYS A 404 -10.95 -4.17 14.23
N VAL A 405 -10.12 -4.62 13.29
CA VAL A 405 -8.67 -4.36 13.33
C VAL A 405 -8.34 -2.87 13.17
N ILE A 406 -9.08 -2.15 12.33
CA ILE A 406 -8.89 -0.70 12.14
C ILE A 406 -9.24 0.05 13.44
N SER A 407 -10.32 -0.35 14.12
CA SER A 407 -10.69 0.27 15.39
C SER A 407 -9.63 0.09 16.48
N GLU A 408 -9.04 -1.09 16.58
CA GLU A 408 -7.98 -1.38 17.54
C GLU A 408 -6.75 -0.51 17.26
N ILE A 409 -6.31 -0.44 15.99
CA ILE A 409 -5.20 0.43 15.56
C ILE A 409 -5.48 1.91 15.89
N TYR A 410 -6.73 2.36 15.69
CA TYR A 410 -7.11 3.74 16.01
C TYR A 410 -6.99 4.02 17.51
N TRP A 411 -7.55 3.15 18.36
CA TRP A 411 -7.52 3.36 19.81
C TRP A 411 -6.11 3.25 20.40
N GLU A 412 -5.29 2.31 19.91
CA GLU A 412 -3.87 2.24 20.28
C GLU A 412 -3.12 3.55 19.96
N LYS A 413 -3.43 4.16 18.81
CA LYS A 413 -2.86 5.46 18.42
C LYS A 413 -3.34 6.58 19.36
N GLN A 414 -4.61 6.61 19.74
CA GLN A 414 -5.13 7.61 20.67
C GLN A 414 -4.50 7.50 22.06
N ASP A 415 -4.38 6.28 22.59
CA ASP A 415 -3.78 6.03 23.90
C ASP A 415 -2.32 6.48 23.94
N ALA A 416 -1.55 6.20 22.88
CA ALA A 416 -0.16 6.66 22.77
C ALA A 416 -0.03 8.20 22.75
N VAL A 417 -0.97 8.90 22.10
CA VAL A 417 -1.02 10.38 22.09
C VAL A 417 -1.38 10.94 23.46
N GLN A 418 -2.32 10.31 24.17
CA GLN A 418 -2.71 10.75 25.52
C GLN A 418 -1.58 10.58 26.53
N VAL A 419 -0.84 9.46 26.48
CA VAL A 419 0.31 9.19 27.37
C VAL A 419 1.45 10.18 27.13
N SER A 420 1.80 10.44 25.87
CA SER A 420 2.85 11.43 25.53
C SER A 420 2.47 12.85 25.94
N GLY A 421 1.21 13.27 25.71
CA GLY A 421 0.71 14.58 26.12
C GLY A 421 0.66 14.78 27.65
N HIS A 422 0.50 13.71 28.44
CA HIS A 422 0.60 13.78 29.90
C HIS A 422 2.05 13.85 30.39
N ALA A 423 2.99 13.16 29.75
CA ALA A 423 4.40 13.22 30.09
C ALA A 423 4.98 14.64 29.87
N ASP A 424 4.61 15.29 28.76
CA ASP A 424 5.06 16.65 28.45
C ASP A 424 4.46 17.72 29.39
N LYS A 425 3.26 17.48 29.92
CA LYS A 425 2.62 18.36 30.92
C LYS A 425 3.15 18.17 32.34
N ALA A 426 3.72 17.00 32.66
CA ALA A 426 4.34 16.73 33.96
C ALA A 426 5.81 17.21 34.03
N ALA A 427 6.42 17.54 32.88
CA ALA A 427 7.80 17.99 32.76
C ALA A 427 7.96 19.52 32.65
N ASN A 428 6.85 20.27 32.60
CA ASN A 428 6.78 21.74 32.71
C ASN A 428 6.13 22.13 34.03
#